data_AF-A0AAW0Y2H2-F1
#
_entry.id   AF-A0AAW0Y2H2-F1
#
_cell.length_a   1.000
_cell.length_b   1.000
_cell.length_c   1.000
_cell.angle_alpha   90.00
_cell.angle_beta   90.00
_cell.angle_gamma   90.00
#
_symmetry.space_group_name_H-M   'P 1'
#
loop_
_entity.id
_entity.type
_entity.pdbx_description
1 polymer ?
#
loop_
_entity_poly.entity_id
_entity_poly.type
_entity_poly.pdbx_seq_one_letter_code
_entity_poly.pdbx_strand_id
1 'polypeptide(L)'
;MMAWVYVSWLLIMEAMAAHASTSTNFEEIKYPDSRLREDLQQLSDGLTEDNQYYSSLVHSRSLYDQQLSIAADCADHLMGGAITSGVYYIYPFTCSCRKPVPVWCDMETDGGGWTVFLTRQTQDSQVDFNRWWQEYKSGFGDPHGEYWLGNEHLHQMTSSRSYSVRVDFTSDAGVSYYLYRTFIKVASEAERYGLSLGAVASYNTSTGCFATSGSPSFSTKDQDYDSATGNCAVTKGGGWWYYNCLYNNPTSPYNSGLSFTCYPKRVIKLSKLQVKIRPTAFNSSLCRSCYQ
;
A
#
# COMPACT_ATOMS: atom_id res chain seq x y z
N MET A 1 -6.86 34.61 6.55
CA MET A 1 -6.89 34.12 7.95
C MET A 1 -5.72 33.20 8.32
N MET A 2 -4.62 33.14 7.55
CA MET A 2 -3.41 32.37 7.94
C MET A 2 -2.17 33.24 8.26
N ALA A 3 -2.22 34.56 8.00
CA ALA A 3 -1.10 35.46 8.31
C ALA A 3 -1.01 35.83 9.81
N TRP A 4 -2.13 35.82 10.54
CA TRP A 4 -2.17 36.24 11.96
C TRP A 4 -1.70 35.17 12.95
N VAL A 5 -1.77 33.88 12.57
CA VAL A 5 -1.32 32.77 13.41
C VAL A 5 0.22 32.64 13.37
N TYR A 6 0.83 32.88 12.20
CA TYR A 6 2.29 32.82 12.02
C TYR A 6 3.02 33.97 12.75
N VAL A 7 2.46 35.19 12.71
CA VAL A 7 3.05 36.34 13.41
C VAL A 7 2.97 36.16 14.93
N SER A 8 1.89 35.56 15.45
CA SER A 8 1.77 35.26 16.88
C SER A 8 2.75 34.15 17.32
N TRP A 9 3.00 33.16 16.47
CA TRP A 9 3.93 32.05 16.79
C TRP A 9 5.40 32.49 16.72
N LEU A 10 5.77 33.35 15.77
CA LEU A 10 7.10 33.98 15.69
C LEU A 10 7.39 34.89 16.88
N LEU A 11 6.42 35.69 17.33
CA LEU A 11 6.57 36.54 18.51
C LEU A 11 6.72 35.73 19.82
N ILE A 12 6.08 34.57 19.92
CA ILE A 12 6.24 33.66 21.08
C ILE A 12 7.63 32.98 21.05
N MET A 13 8.12 32.57 19.87
CA MET A 13 9.45 31.98 19.73
C MET A 13 10.58 33.00 19.96
N GLU A 14 10.44 34.25 19.50
CA GLU A 14 11.40 35.33 19.80
C GLU A 14 11.38 35.71 21.29
N ALA A 15 10.22 35.69 21.95
CA ALA A 15 10.11 35.92 23.40
C ALA A 15 10.75 34.79 24.25
N MET A 16 10.65 33.54 23.78
CA MET A 16 11.29 32.38 24.42
C MET A 16 12.80 32.36 24.16
N ALA A 17 13.26 32.74 22.97
CA ALA A 17 14.70 32.87 22.66
C ALA A 17 15.36 34.04 23.41
N ALA A 18 14.63 35.13 23.68
CA ALA A 18 15.09 36.24 24.51
C ALA A 18 15.23 35.86 25.99
N HIS A 19 14.41 34.92 26.49
CA HIS A 19 14.54 34.38 27.86
C HIS A 19 15.68 33.37 28.03
N ALA A 20 16.15 32.74 26.94
CA ALA A 20 17.21 31.73 27.00
C ALA A 20 18.65 32.31 26.99
N SER A 21 18.83 33.63 26.84
CA SER A 21 20.16 34.25 26.68
C SER A 21 20.50 35.36 27.67
N THR A 22 19.67 35.61 28.69
CA THR A 22 20.00 36.55 29.76
C THR A 22 20.17 35.81 31.08
N SER A 23 21.38 35.28 31.31
CA SER A 23 21.87 35.03 32.68
C SER A 23 22.14 36.37 33.37
N THR A 24 21.10 37.17 33.57
CA THR A 24 21.17 38.34 34.43
C THR A 24 20.82 37.86 35.83
N ASN A 25 21.81 37.92 36.71
CA ASN A 25 21.60 37.86 38.15
C ASN A 25 20.40 38.74 38.51
N PHE A 26 19.25 38.11 38.74
CA PHE A 26 18.17 38.75 39.47
C PHE A 26 18.65 38.81 40.91
N GLU A 27 19.24 39.95 41.28
CA GLU A 27 19.22 40.37 42.68
C GLU A 27 17.80 40.21 43.18
N GLU A 28 17.67 39.40 44.21
CA GLU A 28 16.45 39.02 44.89
C GLU A 28 15.61 40.27 45.19
N ILE A 29 14.59 40.56 44.36
CA ILE A 29 13.61 41.60 44.70
C ILE A 29 12.85 41.07 45.93
N LYS A 30 13.30 41.48 47.12
CA LYS A 30 12.64 41.23 48.41
C LYS A 30 11.32 42.00 48.46
N TYR A 31 10.29 41.40 47.85
CA TYR A 31 8.91 41.69 48.18
C TYR A 31 8.69 41.39 49.68
N PRO A 32 8.27 42.38 50.49
CA PRO A 32 8.17 42.21 51.95
C PRO A 32 6.92 41.42 52.39
N ASP A 33 6.07 41.00 51.45
CA ASP A 33 4.89 40.19 51.73
C ASP A 33 5.14 38.74 51.27
N SER A 34 5.39 37.85 52.23
CA SER A 34 5.58 36.41 51.96
C SER A 34 4.38 35.79 51.25
N ARG A 35 3.17 36.33 51.48
CA ARG A 35 1.95 35.83 50.85
C ARG A 35 1.96 36.04 49.35
N LEU A 36 2.41 37.21 48.89
CA LEU A 36 2.46 37.51 47.46
C LEU A 36 3.47 36.63 46.71
N ARG A 37 4.55 36.21 47.38
CA ARG A 37 5.53 35.25 46.83
C ARG A 37 4.95 33.84 46.75
N GLU A 38 4.22 33.41 47.77
CA GLU A 38 3.52 32.12 47.77
C GLU A 38 2.45 32.07 46.68
N ASP A 39 1.68 33.15 46.50
CA ASP A 39 0.65 33.27 45.45
C ASP A 39 1.26 33.22 44.04
N LEU A 40 2.38 33.92 43.80
CA LEU A 40 3.09 33.88 42.52
C LEU A 40 3.69 32.50 42.23
N GLN A 41 4.21 31.81 43.26
CA GLN A 41 4.73 30.45 43.10
C GLN A 41 3.60 29.48 42.75
N GLN A 42 2.45 29.55 43.43
CA GLN A 42 1.28 28.73 43.12
C GLN A 42 0.76 28.96 41.70
N LEU A 43 0.74 30.20 41.23
CA LEU A 43 0.36 30.52 39.85
C LEU A 43 1.36 29.94 38.83
N SER A 44 2.66 30.03 39.10
CA SER A 44 3.71 29.46 38.25
C SER A 44 3.62 27.93 38.17
N ASP A 45 3.38 27.28 39.31
CA ASP A 45 3.26 25.83 39.41
C ASP A 45 2.01 25.34 38.66
N GLY A 46 0.87 26.03 38.81
CA GLY A 46 -0.37 25.73 38.07
C GLY A 46 -0.22 25.87 36.55
N LEU A 47 0.44 26.93 36.08
CA LEU A 47 0.74 27.11 34.65
C LEU A 47 1.66 25.99 34.09
N THR A 48 2.56 25.48 34.92
CA THR A 48 3.46 24.39 34.54
C THR A 48 2.71 23.06 34.41
N GLU A 49 1.81 22.76 35.36
CA GLU A 49 0.94 21.58 35.32
C GLU A 49 0.01 21.61 34.10
N ASP A 50 -0.64 22.74 33.83
CA ASP A 50 -1.50 22.91 32.65
C ASP A 50 -0.71 22.67 31.36
N ASN A 51 0.49 23.25 31.23
CA ASN A 51 1.33 23.06 30.05
C ASN A 51 1.78 21.59 29.86
N GLN A 52 2.09 20.87 30.95
CA GLN A 52 2.38 19.43 30.91
C GLN A 52 1.15 18.62 30.48
N TYR A 53 -0.03 18.95 31.00
CA TYR A 53 -1.29 18.32 30.61
C TYR A 53 -1.61 18.55 29.13
N TYR A 54 -1.52 19.79 28.64
CA TYR A 54 -1.67 20.09 27.21
C TYR A 54 -0.65 19.36 26.34
N SER A 55 0.62 19.29 26.77
CA SER A 55 1.65 18.52 26.06
C SER A 55 1.31 17.03 25.98
N SER A 56 0.80 16.44 27.06
CA SER A 56 0.35 15.04 27.09
C SER A 56 -0.88 14.79 26.21
N LEU A 57 -1.81 15.75 26.11
CA LEU A 57 -2.97 15.69 25.23
C LEU A 57 -2.56 15.81 23.75
N VAL A 58 -1.59 16.67 23.44
CA VAL A 58 -1.02 16.80 22.09
C VAL A 58 -0.24 15.54 21.73
N HIS A 59 0.51 14.95 22.67
CA HIS A 59 1.25 13.71 22.45
C HIS A 59 0.33 12.51 22.28
N SER A 60 -0.69 12.36 23.13
CA SER A 60 -1.71 11.31 22.96
C SER A 60 -2.53 11.49 21.69
N ARG A 61 -2.83 12.73 21.28
CA ARG A 61 -3.44 13.00 19.97
C ARG A 61 -2.49 12.73 18.80
N SER A 62 -1.20 13.00 18.94
CA SER A 62 -0.19 12.63 17.94
C SER A 62 -0.06 11.11 17.82
N LEU A 63 -0.09 10.38 18.94
CA LEU A 63 -0.12 8.92 18.95
C LEU A 63 -1.44 8.41 18.36
N TYR A 64 -2.56 9.09 18.63
CA TYR A 64 -3.87 8.77 18.07
C TYR A 64 -3.94 9.07 16.57
N ASP A 65 -3.37 10.17 16.08
CA ASP A 65 -3.26 10.52 14.65
C ASP A 65 -2.24 9.61 13.94
N GLN A 66 -1.19 9.16 14.63
CA GLN A 66 -0.28 8.11 14.16
C GLN A 66 -0.98 6.74 14.12
N GLN A 67 -1.98 6.51 14.97
CA GLN A 67 -2.85 5.34 14.95
C GLN A 67 -4.07 5.51 14.02
N LEU A 68 -4.42 6.75 13.62
CA LEU A 68 -5.44 7.11 12.62
C LEU A 68 -4.87 7.33 11.22
N SER A 69 -3.55 7.16 11.05
CA SER A 69 -2.92 6.84 9.77
C SER A 69 -3.42 5.45 9.34
N ILE A 70 -4.65 5.41 8.86
CA ILE A 70 -5.25 4.21 8.32
C ILE A 70 -4.51 3.92 7.00
N ALA A 71 -3.47 3.07 7.08
CA ALA A 71 -2.63 2.71 5.96
C ALA A 71 -3.49 2.21 4.78
N ALA A 72 -3.49 2.95 3.69
CA ALA A 72 -4.29 2.61 2.52
C ALA A 72 -3.63 1.50 1.70
N ASP A 73 -2.32 1.32 1.85
CA ASP A 73 -1.55 0.23 1.25
C ASP A 73 -0.29 -0.14 2.06
N CYS A 74 0.50 -1.06 1.53
CA CYS A 74 1.77 -1.48 2.12
C CYS A 74 2.87 -0.41 2.11
N ALA A 75 2.81 0.57 1.19
CA ALA A 75 3.77 1.66 1.18
C ALA A 75 3.53 2.61 2.37
N ASP A 76 2.28 2.84 2.75
CA ASP A 76 1.93 3.61 3.95
C ASP A 76 2.43 2.88 5.22
N HIS A 77 2.30 1.55 5.29
CA HIS A 77 2.89 0.73 6.36
C HIS A 77 4.41 0.85 6.41
N LEU A 78 5.08 0.75 5.25
CA LEU A 78 6.53 0.90 5.18
C LEU A 78 6.99 2.29 5.64
N MET A 79 6.29 3.35 5.24
CA MET A 79 6.54 4.72 5.72
C MET A 79 6.27 4.87 7.23
N GLY A 80 5.35 4.07 7.77
CA GLY A 80 5.11 3.92 9.21
C GLY A 80 6.17 3.08 9.95
N GLY A 81 7.15 2.51 9.23
CA GLY A 81 8.27 1.76 9.79
C GLY A 81 8.14 0.24 9.78
N ALA A 82 7.14 -0.31 9.10
CA ALA A 82 7.03 -1.74 8.89
C ALA A 82 7.99 -2.22 7.81
N ILE A 83 9.09 -2.88 8.20
CA ILE A 83 10.17 -3.29 7.28
C ILE A 83 10.20 -4.78 6.94
N THR A 84 9.39 -5.60 7.60
CA THR A 84 9.34 -7.05 7.41
C THR A 84 8.18 -7.45 6.52
N SER A 85 8.44 -8.30 5.53
CA SER A 85 7.39 -8.88 4.69
C SER A 85 6.43 -9.73 5.52
N GLY A 86 5.13 -9.65 5.22
CA GLY A 86 4.11 -10.37 5.98
C GLY A 86 2.70 -9.93 5.64
N VAL A 87 1.71 -10.41 6.40
CA VAL A 87 0.32 -10.00 6.24
C VAL A 87 0.02 -8.77 7.08
N TYR A 88 -0.49 -7.73 6.44
CA TYR A 88 -0.90 -6.48 7.05
C TYR A 88 -2.36 -6.18 6.68
N TYR A 89 -3.02 -5.37 7.50
CA TYR A 89 -4.35 -4.86 7.17
C TYR A 89 -4.24 -3.48 6.51
N ILE A 90 -4.81 -3.35 5.33
CA ILE A 90 -4.93 -2.08 4.60
C ILE A 90 -6.38 -1.64 4.52
N TYR A 91 -6.61 -0.37 4.17
CA TYR A 91 -7.95 0.19 4.07
C TYR A 91 -8.11 0.92 2.73
N PRO A 92 -8.40 0.17 1.65
CA PRO A 92 -8.45 0.73 0.30
C PRO A 92 -9.66 1.64 0.07
N PHE A 93 -10.71 1.55 0.90
CA PHE A 93 -11.90 2.39 0.81
C PHE A 93 -11.80 3.62 1.72
N THR A 94 -12.08 4.80 1.16
CA THR A 94 -12.09 6.07 1.89
C THR A 94 -13.43 6.38 2.58
N CYS A 95 -14.44 5.51 2.45
CA CYS A 95 -15.78 5.68 3.05
C CYS A 95 -15.76 5.72 4.59
N SER A 96 -16.87 6.12 5.20
CA SER A 96 -17.10 6.02 6.66
C SER A 96 -17.19 4.56 7.16
N CYS A 97 -17.25 3.60 6.25
CA CYS A 97 -17.47 2.17 6.45
C CYS A 97 -16.20 1.31 6.39
N ARG A 98 -15.01 1.91 6.60
CA ARG A 98 -13.69 1.32 6.33
C ARG A 98 -13.56 -0.07 6.95
N LYS A 99 -13.62 -1.11 6.12
CA LYS A 99 -13.28 -2.47 6.53
C LYS A 99 -11.80 -2.73 6.24
N PRO A 100 -11.03 -3.24 7.20
CA PRO A 100 -9.67 -3.65 6.94
C PRO A 100 -9.67 -4.85 5.97
N VAL A 101 -8.70 -4.86 5.06
CA VAL A 101 -8.47 -5.94 4.10
C VAL A 101 -7.08 -6.51 4.36
N PRO A 102 -6.93 -7.81 4.68
CA PRO A 102 -5.62 -8.42 4.85
C PRO A 102 -4.94 -8.59 3.50
N VAL A 103 -3.66 -8.20 3.43
CA VAL A 103 -2.83 -8.30 2.23
C VAL A 103 -1.41 -8.73 2.58
N TRP A 104 -0.76 -9.44 1.68
CA TRP A 104 0.68 -9.65 1.78
C TRP A 104 1.41 -8.38 1.35
N CYS A 105 2.12 -7.78 2.29
CA CYS A 105 3.07 -6.71 2.01
C CYS A 105 4.46 -7.29 1.82
N ASP A 106 5.04 -7.03 0.66
CA ASP A 106 6.44 -7.28 0.40
C ASP A 106 7.22 -6.00 0.70
N MET A 107 7.93 -6.03 1.84
CA MET A 107 8.67 -4.90 2.40
C MET A 107 10.16 -4.93 2.04
N GLU A 108 10.61 -5.92 1.29
CA GLU A 108 12.03 -6.19 1.07
C GLU A 108 12.42 -6.02 -0.41
N THR A 109 11.56 -6.45 -1.33
CA THR A 109 11.89 -6.42 -2.77
C THR A 109 11.92 -4.99 -3.29
N ASP A 110 13.03 -4.60 -3.93
CA ASP A 110 13.15 -3.32 -4.65
C ASP A 110 12.76 -2.10 -3.78
N GLY A 111 13.20 -2.11 -2.52
CA GLY A 111 12.91 -1.06 -1.54
C GLY A 111 11.54 -1.19 -0.84
N GLY A 112 10.82 -2.29 -1.03
CA GLY A 112 9.64 -2.63 -0.25
C GLY A 112 8.37 -1.81 -0.56
N GLY A 113 7.37 -1.93 0.32
CA GLY A 113 6.11 -1.20 0.24
C GLY A 113 5.19 -1.71 -0.85
N TRP A 114 5.39 -2.95 -1.31
CA TRP A 114 4.56 -3.53 -2.36
C TRP A 114 3.33 -4.22 -1.77
N THR A 115 2.16 -3.85 -2.27
CA THR A 115 0.91 -4.56 -1.98
C THR A 115 0.71 -5.64 -3.01
N VAL A 116 0.81 -6.90 -2.60
CA VAL A 116 0.53 -8.03 -3.47
C VAL A 116 -0.99 -8.14 -3.67
N PHE A 117 -1.43 -8.47 -4.89
CA PHE A 117 -2.85 -8.69 -5.18
C PHE A 117 -3.16 -10.03 -5.82
N LEU A 118 -2.13 -10.71 -6.32
CA LEU A 118 -2.21 -12.09 -6.78
C LEU A 118 -0.97 -12.82 -6.27
N THR A 119 -1.17 -13.96 -5.60
CA THR A 119 -0.10 -14.93 -5.34
C THR A 119 -0.53 -16.31 -5.83
N ARG A 120 0.36 -16.97 -6.58
CA ARG A 120 0.30 -18.39 -6.93
C ARG A 120 1.57 -19.06 -6.48
N GLN A 121 1.49 -20.22 -5.84
CA GLN A 121 2.68 -20.92 -5.37
C GLN A 121 2.42 -22.40 -5.12
N THR A 122 3.50 -23.18 -5.10
CA THR A 122 3.43 -24.59 -4.72
C THR A 122 3.14 -24.70 -3.22
N GLN A 123 2.05 -25.37 -2.88
CA GLN A 123 1.56 -25.61 -1.52
C GLN A 123 0.67 -26.86 -1.49
N ASP A 124 0.44 -27.43 -0.30
CA ASP A 124 -0.28 -28.70 -0.11
C ASP A 124 -1.70 -28.70 -0.69
N SER A 125 -2.43 -27.59 -0.49
CA SER A 125 -3.77 -27.40 -1.05
C SER A 125 -3.80 -26.13 -1.89
N GLN A 126 -3.99 -26.30 -3.19
CA GLN A 126 -4.11 -25.21 -4.14
C GLN A 126 -5.47 -24.50 -3.98
N VAL A 127 -5.49 -23.18 -4.13
CA VAL A 127 -6.73 -22.41 -4.17
C VAL A 127 -7.35 -22.55 -5.56
N ASP A 128 -8.65 -22.83 -5.63
CA ASP A 128 -9.38 -22.81 -6.90
C ASP A 128 -9.58 -21.35 -7.36
N PHE A 129 -9.00 -20.99 -8.50
CA PHE A 129 -9.17 -19.69 -9.15
C PHE A 129 -10.31 -19.70 -10.19
N ASN A 130 -10.99 -20.82 -10.43
CA ASN A 130 -12.15 -20.88 -11.32
C ASN A 130 -13.42 -20.34 -10.63
N ARG A 131 -13.37 -19.07 -10.23
CA ARG A 131 -14.39 -18.38 -9.40
C ARG A 131 -15.36 -17.53 -10.21
N TRP A 132 -16.48 -17.19 -9.59
CA TRP A 132 -17.53 -16.35 -10.15
C TRP A 132 -17.15 -14.86 -10.08
N TRP A 133 -17.84 -14.02 -10.84
CA TRP A 133 -17.60 -12.57 -10.88
C TRP A 133 -17.61 -11.94 -9.49
N GLN A 134 -18.62 -12.27 -8.68
CA GLN A 134 -18.79 -11.70 -7.35
C GLN A 134 -17.63 -12.06 -6.40
N GLU A 135 -17.06 -13.25 -6.54
CA GLU A 135 -15.91 -13.70 -5.75
C GLU A 135 -14.63 -12.98 -6.20
N TYR A 136 -14.43 -12.82 -7.52
CA TYR A 136 -13.32 -12.03 -8.06
C TYR A 136 -13.41 -10.55 -7.71
N LYS A 137 -14.63 -10.02 -7.58
CA LYS A 137 -14.90 -8.67 -7.10
C LYS A 137 -14.47 -8.49 -5.64
N SER A 138 -14.89 -9.39 -4.75
CA SER A 138 -14.59 -9.31 -3.32
C SER A 138 -13.18 -9.74 -2.94
N GLY A 139 -12.56 -10.61 -3.73
CA GLY A 139 -11.34 -11.32 -3.37
C GLY A 139 -11.63 -12.67 -2.69
N PHE A 140 -10.62 -13.54 -2.71
CA PHE A 140 -10.67 -14.90 -2.15
C PHE A 140 -9.26 -15.44 -1.91
N GLY A 141 -9.15 -16.52 -1.13
CA GLY A 141 -7.88 -17.16 -0.77
C GLY A 141 -7.30 -16.61 0.54
N ASP A 142 -6.04 -16.91 0.79
CA ASP A 142 -5.30 -16.53 2.00
C ASP A 142 -4.02 -15.77 1.62
N PRO A 143 -3.83 -14.51 2.09
CA PRO A 143 -2.60 -13.77 1.89
C PRO A 143 -1.31 -14.45 2.37
N HIS A 144 -1.39 -15.41 3.29
CA HIS A 144 -0.25 -16.26 3.68
C HIS A 144 0.11 -17.32 2.62
N GLY A 145 -0.79 -17.58 1.67
CA GLY A 145 -0.65 -18.59 0.63
C GLY A 145 -0.99 -18.03 -0.76
N GLU A 146 -1.95 -18.67 -1.41
CA GLU A 146 -2.51 -18.18 -2.67
C GLU A 146 -3.76 -17.34 -2.43
N TYR A 147 -3.86 -16.21 -3.12
CA TYR A 147 -5.04 -15.36 -3.03
C TYR A 147 -5.18 -14.41 -4.22
N TRP A 148 -6.40 -13.88 -4.33
CA TRP A 148 -6.76 -12.73 -5.15
C TRP A 148 -7.33 -11.64 -4.24
N LEU A 149 -6.74 -10.44 -4.28
CA LEU A 149 -7.16 -9.33 -3.43
C LEU A 149 -8.61 -8.90 -3.65
N GLY A 150 -9.09 -8.98 -4.89
CA GLY A 150 -10.41 -8.50 -5.28
C GLY A 150 -10.35 -7.31 -6.23
N ASN A 151 -11.16 -7.36 -7.28
CA ASN A 151 -11.19 -6.34 -8.32
C ASN A 151 -11.66 -4.98 -7.77
N GLU A 152 -12.61 -4.99 -6.83
CA GLU A 152 -13.11 -3.75 -6.24
C GLU A 152 -12.01 -3.06 -5.42
N HIS A 153 -11.26 -3.82 -4.61
CA HIS A 153 -10.12 -3.28 -3.87
C HIS A 153 -9.07 -2.67 -4.80
N LEU A 154 -8.72 -3.37 -5.89
CA LEU A 154 -7.79 -2.86 -6.90
C LEU A 154 -8.31 -1.59 -7.58
N HIS A 155 -9.60 -1.53 -7.91
CA HIS A 155 -10.21 -0.34 -8.48
C HIS A 155 -10.09 0.86 -7.54
N GLN A 156 -10.47 0.70 -6.26
CA GLN A 156 -10.42 1.77 -5.27
C GLN A 156 -8.99 2.27 -5.06
N MET A 157 -8.04 1.36 -4.91
CA MET A 157 -6.62 1.71 -4.80
C MET A 157 -6.16 2.49 -6.03
N THR A 158 -6.25 1.90 -7.21
CA THR A 158 -5.71 2.51 -8.45
C THR A 158 -6.48 3.73 -8.96
N SER A 159 -7.65 4.02 -8.40
CA SER A 159 -8.40 5.26 -8.66
C SER A 159 -8.05 6.37 -7.68
N SER A 160 -7.64 6.03 -6.45
CA SER A 160 -7.30 7.01 -5.41
C SER A 160 -5.91 7.65 -5.60
N ARG A 161 -4.94 6.89 -6.10
CA ARG A 161 -3.59 7.36 -6.42
C ARG A 161 -2.99 6.57 -7.58
N SER A 162 -1.96 7.12 -8.21
CA SER A 162 -1.22 6.41 -9.27
C SER A 162 -0.36 5.30 -8.67
N TYR A 163 -0.49 4.09 -9.19
CA TYR A 163 0.32 2.94 -8.83
C TYR A 163 1.10 2.42 -10.03
N SER A 164 2.31 1.95 -9.78
CA SER A 164 3.08 1.08 -10.68
C SER A 164 2.77 -0.39 -10.37
N VAL A 165 3.05 -1.29 -11.32
CA VAL A 165 2.87 -2.74 -11.14
C VAL A 165 4.15 -3.50 -11.41
N ARG A 166 4.39 -4.53 -10.60
CA ARG A 166 5.49 -5.47 -10.72
C ARG A 166 4.97 -6.90 -10.72
N VAL A 167 5.49 -7.71 -11.63
CA VAL A 167 5.21 -9.14 -11.75
C VAL A 167 6.51 -9.87 -11.43
N ASP A 168 6.53 -10.63 -10.35
CA ASP A 168 7.66 -11.45 -9.95
C ASP A 168 7.29 -12.92 -10.07
N PHE A 169 8.17 -13.74 -10.64
CA PHE A 169 7.95 -15.18 -10.72
C PHE A 169 9.26 -15.95 -10.64
N THR A 170 9.21 -17.13 -10.03
CA THR A 170 10.35 -18.01 -9.84
C THR A 170 10.09 -19.32 -10.55
N SER A 171 11.09 -19.83 -11.28
CA SER A 171 10.99 -21.13 -11.92
C SER A 171 11.11 -22.28 -10.92
N ASP A 172 10.73 -23.49 -11.33
CA ASP A 172 10.97 -24.70 -10.52
C ASP A 172 12.46 -24.97 -10.26
N ALA A 173 13.33 -24.43 -11.12
CA ALA A 173 14.79 -24.49 -10.95
C ALA A 173 15.34 -23.38 -10.04
N GLY A 174 14.47 -22.58 -9.40
CA GLY A 174 14.87 -21.50 -8.48
C GLY A 174 15.31 -20.19 -9.16
N VAL A 175 15.17 -20.06 -10.48
CA VAL A 175 15.56 -18.83 -11.20
C VAL A 175 14.46 -17.79 -11.07
N SER A 176 14.79 -16.61 -10.56
CA SER A 176 13.84 -15.52 -10.33
C SER A 176 13.81 -14.50 -11.46
N TYR A 177 12.59 -14.13 -11.85
CA TYR A 177 12.28 -13.21 -12.93
C TYR A 177 11.37 -12.10 -12.44
N TYR A 178 11.47 -10.92 -13.06
CA TYR A 178 10.58 -9.81 -12.85
C TYR A 178 10.31 -9.00 -14.12
N LEU A 179 9.15 -8.34 -14.12
CA LEU A 179 8.77 -7.30 -15.08
C LEU A 179 8.07 -6.16 -14.35
N TYR A 180 8.48 -4.93 -14.62
CA TYR A 180 7.94 -3.72 -14.01
C TYR A 180 7.35 -2.78 -15.06
N ARG A 181 6.15 -2.24 -14.77
CA ARG A 181 5.45 -1.26 -15.62
C ARG A 181 5.16 0.01 -14.85
N THR A 182 5.23 1.13 -15.57
CA THR A 182 5.17 2.49 -14.98
C THR A 182 3.83 2.83 -14.35
N PHE A 183 2.73 2.22 -14.79
CA PHE A 183 1.45 2.36 -14.12
C PHE A 183 0.54 1.14 -14.31
N ILE A 184 -0.45 1.04 -13.43
CA ILE A 184 -1.63 0.18 -13.55
C ILE A 184 -2.88 0.97 -13.15
N LYS A 185 -3.97 0.76 -13.87
CA LYS A 185 -5.31 1.21 -13.49
C LYS A 185 -6.33 0.13 -13.76
N VAL A 186 -7.20 -0.10 -12.78
CA VAL A 186 -8.37 -0.98 -12.89
C VAL A 186 -9.61 -0.11 -12.84
N ALA A 187 -10.40 -0.16 -13.91
CA ALA A 187 -11.62 0.65 -14.05
C ALA A 187 -12.71 0.19 -13.06
N SER A 188 -13.82 0.91 -13.03
CA SER A 188 -14.95 0.56 -12.15
C SER A 188 -15.63 -0.75 -12.59
N GLU A 189 -16.51 -1.30 -11.75
CA GLU A 189 -17.34 -2.45 -12.14
C GLU A 189 -18.23 -2.15 -13.35
N ALA A 190 -18.78 -0.94 -13.45
CA ALA A 190 -19.58 -0.48 -14.59
C ALA A 190 -18.76 -0.49 -15.90
N GLU A 191 -17.44 -0.31 -15.78
CA GLU A 191 -16.45 -0.42 -16.84
C GLU A 191 -15.74 -1.78 -16.84
N ARG A 192 -16.38 -2.79 -16.23
CA ARG A 192 -15.99 -4.22 -16.26
C ARG A 192 -14.58 -4.47 -15.72
N TYR A 193 -14.15 -3.67 -14.75
CA TYR A 193 -12.81 -3.73 -14.17
C TYR A 193 -11.70 -3.71 -15.23
N GLY A 194 -11.88 -2.95 -16.31
CA GLY A 194 -10.93 -2.88 -17.43
C GLY A 194 -9.51 -2.50 -17.01
N LEU A 195 -8.52 -3.19 -17.57
CA LEU A 195 -7.10 -3.00 -17.26
C LEU A 195 -6.45 -1.98 -18.19
N SER A 196 -5.77 -1.01 -17.62
CA SER A 196 -4.83 -0.15 -18.33
C SER A 196 -3.44 -0.29 -17.72
N LEU A 197 -2.42 -0.47 -18.56
CA LEU A 197 -1.03 -0.64 -18.14
C LEU A 197 -0.11 0.35 -18.83
N GLY A 198 0.90 0.79 -18.08
CA GLY A 198 1.99 1.60 -18.61
C GLY A 198 3.02 0.82 -19.42
N ALA A 199 3.97 1.58 -19.96
CA ALA A 199 5.14 1.04 -20.61
C ALA A 199 5.93 0.14 -19.66
N VAL A 200 6.60 -0.88 -20.23
CA VAL A 200 7.57 -1.68 -19.48
C VAL A 200 8.79 -0.80 -19.21
N ALA A 201 9.13 -0.60 -17.94
CA ALA A 201 10.24 0.25 -17.53
C ALA A 201 11.51 -0.55 -17.21
N SER A 202 11.37 -1.74 -16.64
CA SER A 202 12.51 -2.64 -16.37
C SER A 202 12.06 -4.09 -16.29
N TYR A 203 12.97 -5.02 -16.57
CA TYR A 203 12.75 -6.46 -16.51
C TYR A 203 14.09 -7.21 -16.56
N ASN A 204 14.14 -8.42 -16.03
CA ASN A 204 15.24 -9.38 -16.26
C ASN A 204 14.78 -10.64 -17.03
N THR A 205 13.60 -10.55 -17.65
CA THR A 205 12.94 -11.62 -18.41
C THR A 205 12.67 -11.19 -19.86
N SER A 206 11.65 -11.74 -20.53
CA SER A 206 11.12 -11.18 -21.78
C SER A 206 9.82 -10.44 -21.54
N THR A 207 9.61 -9.32 -22.25
CA THR A 207 8.34 -8.58 -22.21
C THR A 207 7.14 -9.45 -22.62
N GLY A 208 7.39 -10.51 -23.41
CA GLY A 208 6.39 -11.50 -23.80
C GLY A 208 5.89 -12.40 -22.65
N CYS A 209 6.56 -12.45 -21.50
CA CYS A 209 6.10 -13.25 -20.35
C CYS A 209 4.82 -12.70 -19.71
N PHE A 210 4.62 -11.38 -19.78
CA PHE A 210 3.43 -10.70 -19.24
C PHE A 210 2.93 -9.67 -20.26
N ALA A 211 2.63 -10.21 -21.45
CA ALA A 211 2.03 -9.46 -22.53
C ALA A 211 0.52 -9.33 -22.34
N THR A 212 0.00 -8.18 -22.74
CA THR A 212 -1.42 -7.88 -22.84
C THR A 212 -1.66 -7.12 -24.13
N SER A 213 -2.88 -7.17 -24.65
CA SER A 213 -3.28 -6.45 -25.85
C SER A 213 -4.39 -5.46 -25.53
N GLY A 214 -4.20 -4.21 -25.95
CA GLY A 214 -5.18 -3.14 -25.74
C GLY A 214 -5.46 -2.89 -24.25
N SER A 215 -6.72 -2.57 -23.96
CA SER A 215 -7.25 -2.36 -22.61
C SER A 215 -8.33 -3.40 -22.32
N PRO A 216 -7.97 -4.65 -22.03
CA PRO A 216 -8.93 -5.74 -21.88
C PRO A 216 -9.82 -5.56 -20.65
N SER A 217 -11.09 -5.93 -20.78
CA SER A 217 -12.02 -6.06 -19.65
C SER A 217 -11.74 -7.33 -18.87
N PHE A 218 -12.09 -7.36 -17.58
CA PHE A 218 -11.99 -8.59 -16.78
C PHE A 218 -13.10 -9.55 -17.20
N SER A 219 -12.84 -10.85 -17.22
CA SER A 219 -13.86 -11.89 -17.50
C SER A 219 -13.75 -13.04 -16.52
N THR A 220 -14.89 -13.65 -16.21
CA THR A 220 -15.02 -14.85 -15.37
C THR A 220 -15.91 -15.88 -16.08
N LYS A 221 -16.03 -17.08 -15.52
CA LYS A 221 -16.83 -18.16 -16.13
C LYS A 221 -18.32 -17.81 -16.31
N ASP A 222 -18.82 -16.86 -15.52
CA ASP A 222 -20.20 -16.39 -15.48
C ASP A 222 -20.40 -14.99 -16.10
N GLN A 223 -19.32 -14.27 -16.44
CA GLN A 223 -19.36 -12.94 -17.07
C GLN A 223 -18.29 -12.85 -18.15
N ASP A 224 -18.73 -12.88 -19.41
CA ASP A 224 -17.86 -12.83 -20.59
C ASP A 224 -17.78 -11.40 -21.14
N TYR A 225 -16.61 -10.78 -20.99
CA TYR A 225 -16.30 -9.45 -21.51
C TYR A 225 -15.01 -9.44 -22.34
N ASP A 226 -14.56 -10.61 -22.78
CA ASP A 226 -13.42 -10.73 -23.66
C ASP A 226 -13.84 -10.46 -25.12
N SER A 227 -12.87 -10.50 -26.04
CA SER A 227 -13.08 -10.24 -27.47
C SER A 227 -13.02 -11.52 -28.32
N ALA A 228 -13.05 -12.70 -27.69
CA ALA A 228 -13.14 -13.97 -28.39
C ALA A 228 -14.61 -14.31 -28.73
N THR A 229 -14.80 -15.30 -29.59
CA THR A 229 -16.15 -15.79 -29.94
C THR A 229 -16.80 -16.62 -28.82
N GLY A 230 -16.03 -17.07 -27.84
CA GLY A 230 -16.53 -17.75 -26.66
C GLY A 230 -15.68 -17.41 -25.44
N ASN A 231 -16.10 -17.85 -24.26
CA ASN A 231 -15.56 -17.35 -23.00
C ASN A 231 -14.16 -17.89 -22.69
N CYS A 232 -13.15 -17.01 -22.71
CA CYS A 232 -11.77 -17.34 -22.37
C CYS A 232 -11.61 -17.81 -20.93
N ALA A 233 -12.35 -17.25 -19.97
CA ALA A 233 -12.27 -17.64 -18.58
C ALA A 233 -12.75 -19.10 -18.37
N VAL A 234 -13.77 -19.53 -19.11
CA VAL A 234 -14.21 -20.94 -19.13
C VAL A 234 -13.12 -21.85 -19.70
N THR A 235 -12.54 -21.48 -20.85
CA THR A 235 -11.54 -22.32 -21.52
C THR A 235 -10.19 -22.37 -20.79
N LYS A 236 -9.83 -21.29 -20.09
CA LYS A 236 -8.56 -21.16 -19.37
C LYS A 236 -8.66 -21.49 -17.87
N GLY A 237 -9.88 -21.65 -17.34
CA GLY A 237 -10.16 -22.11 -15.99
C GLY A 237 -9.86 -21.09 -14.88
N GLY A 238 -10.00 -19.80 -15.16
CA GLY A 238 -9.75 -18.74 -14.18
C GLY A 238 -10.21 -17.37 -14.70
N GLY A 239 -10.48 -16.43 -13.79
CA GLY A 239 -10.80 -15.06 -14.15
C GLY A 239 -9.55 -14.23 -14.44
N TRP A 240 -9.56 -13.47 -15.53
CA TRP A 240 -8.43 -12.63 -15.92
C TRP A 240 -8.87 -11.54 -16.92
N TRP A 241 -7.95 -10.62 -17.22
CA TRP A 241 -8.11 -9.65 -18.30
C TRP A 241 -7.76 -10.27 -19.66
N TYR A 242 -8.70 -11.03 -20.22
CA TYR A 242 -8.54 -11.65 -21.53
C TYR A 242 -8.83 -10.67 -22.66
N TYR A 243 -8.07 -10.78 -23.75
CA TYR A 243 -8.40 -10.14 -25.03
C TYR A 243 -9.00 -11.16 -26.00
N ASN A 244 -8.20 -12.08 -26.54
CA ASN A 244 -8.69 -13.16 -27.42
C ASN A 244 -8.14 -14.53 -26.97
N CYS A 245 -8.19 -14.77 -25.66
CA CYS A 245 -7.64 -15.95 -24.97
C CYS A 245 -6.12 -16.18 -25.16
N LEU A 246 -5.42 -15.18 -25.72
CA LEU A 246 -3.98 -15.19 -25.95
C LEU A 246 -3.23 -14.86 -24.66
N TYR A 247 -1.93 -15.14 -24.67
CA TYR A 247 -0.96 -14.89 -23.58
C TYR A 247 -1.14 -15.80 -22.36
N ASN A 248 -0.29 -15.56 -21.36
CA ASN A 248 -0.26 -16.34 -20.14
C ASN A 248 -1.49 -16.03 -19.28
N ASN A 249 -1.97 -17.05 -18.57
CA ASN A 249 -3.06 -16.93 -17.63
C ASN A 249 -2.55 -17.14 -16.19
N PRO A 250 -2.27 -16.06 -15.44
CA PRO A 250 -1.83 -16.16 -14.04
C PRO A 250 -2.81 -16.89 -13.11
N THR A 251 -4.09 -16.96 -13.48
CA THR A 251 -5.15 -17.57 -12.67
C THR A 251 -5.57 -18.95 -13.17
N SER A 252 -4.80 -19.58 -14.07
CA SER A 252 -5.14 -20.92 -14.56
C SER A 252 -5.10 -21.98 -13.45
N PRO A 253 -5.80 -23.12 -13.62
CA PRO A 253 -5.76 -24.22 -12.67
C PRO A 253 -4.33 -24.66 -12.36
N TYR A 254 -4.03 -24.87 -11.08
CA TYR A 254 -2.73 -25.34 -10.61
C TYR A 254 -2.68 -26.87 -10.65
N ASN A 255 -2.75 -27.45 -11.86
CA ASN A 255 -2.74 -28.91 -12.02
C ASN A 255 -1.34 -29.46 -11.70
N SER A 256 -0.42 -29.41 -12.67
CA SER A 256 0.97 -29.87 -12.55
C SER A 256 1.96 -28.71 -12.42
N GLY A 257 1.51 -27.58 -11.86
CA GLY A 257 2.25 -26.31 -11.80
C GLY A 257 1.80 -25.28 -12.84
N LEU A 258 2.01 -24.00 -12.52
CA LEU A 258 1.74 -22.87 -13.41
C LEU A 258 2.87 -22.74 -14.44
N SER A 259 2.58 -22.28 -15.66
CA SER A 259 3.62 -22.11 -16.69
C SER A 259 3.39 -20.85 -17.51
N PHE A 260 4.47 -20.10 -17.74
CA PHE A 260 4.48 -18.94 -18.62
C PHE A 260 5.21 -19.26 -19.93
N THR A 261 4.58 -18.96 -21.05
CA THR A 261 5.20 -18.93 -22.37
C THR A 261 5.69 -17.51 -22.64
N CYS A 262 7.01 -17.33 -22.72
CA CYS A 262 7.71 -16.07 -22.91
C CYS A 262 8.29 -16.00 -24.32
N TYR A 263 7.95 -14.97 -25.11
CA TYR A 263 8.48 -14.84 -26.46
C TYR A 263 10.00 -14.56 -26.49
N PRO A 264 10.81 -15.19 -27.36
CA PRO A 264 10.45 -16.20 -28.37
C PRO A 264 10.31 -17.62 -27.79
N LYS A 265 9.05 -18.00 -27.51
CA LYS A 265 8.54 -19.34 -27.14
C LYS A 265 9.31 -20.14 -26.07
N ARG A 266 9.91 -19.48 -25.07
CA ARG A 266 10.44 -20.15 -23.88
C ARG A 266 9.30 -20.45 -22.90
N VAL A 267 9.05 -21.72 -22.61
CA VAL A 267 8.12 -22.11 -21.54
C VAL A 267 8.89 -22.19 -20.22
N ILE A 268 8.38 -21.51 -19.19
CA ILE A 268 8.94 -21.47 -17.84
C ILE A 268 7.87 -22.03 -16.90
N LYS A 269 8.14 -23.18 -16.29
CA LYS A 269 7.33 -23.70 -15.18
C LYS A 269 7.64 -22.91 -13.93
N LEU A 270 6.61 -22.52 -13.20
CA LEU A 270 6.68 -21.59 -12.08
C LEU A 270 6.44 -22.33 -10.77
N SER A 271 7.32 -22.08 -9.80
CA SER A 271 7.15 -22.48 -8.41
C SER A 271 6.43 -21.42 -7.59
N LYS A 272 6.56 -20.14 -7.99
CA LYS A 272 5.91 -18.98 -7.38
C LYS A 272 5.66 -17.88 -8.43
N LEU A 273 4.54 -17.18 -8.28
CA LEU A 273 4.17 -15.98 -9.02
C LEU A 273 3.50 -14.99 -8.06
N GLN A 274 3.93 -13.73 -8.11
CA GLN A 274 3.29 -12.63 -7.42
C GLN A 274 3.07 -11.45 -8.38
N VAL A 275 1.89 -10.84 -8.32
CA VAL A 275 1.62 -9.56 -8.96
C VAL A 275 1.29 -8.54 -7.88
N LYS A 276 2.01 -7.42 -7.90
CA LYS A 276 2.01 -6.45 -6.80
C LYS A 276 2.09 -5.02 -7.30
N ILE A 277 1.51 -4.10 -6.54
CA ILE A 277 1.41 -2.68 -6.87
C ILE A 277 2.03 -1.83 -5.78
N ARG A 278 2.56 -0.67 -6.17
CA ARG A 278 3.12 0.33 -5.26
C ARG A 278 2.87 1.74 -5.81
N PRO A 279 2.62 2.77 -4.99
CA PRO A 279 2.41 4.12 -5.48
C PRO A 279 3.56 4.58 -6.37
N THR A 280 3.28 5.22 -7.50
CA THR A 280 4.31 5.62 -8.47
C THR A 280 5.25 6.68 -7.90
N ALA A 281 4.73 7.60 -7.08
CA ALA A 281 5.51 8.65 -6.41
C ALA A 281 6.23 8.15 -5.13
N PHE A 282 6.32 6.83 -4.93
CA PHE A 282 6.93 6.25 -3.74
C PHE A 282 8.46 6.42 -3.76
N ASN A 283 9.01 6.85 -2.63
CA ASN A 283 10.45 6.96 -2.41
C ASN A 283 10.82 6.31 -1.07
N SER A 284 11.34 5.07 -1.12
CA SER A 284 11.77 4.32 0.06
C SER A 284 12.90 5.00 0.84
N SER A 285 13.71 5.86 0.21
CA SER A 285 14.78 6.58 0.91
C SER A 285 14.26 7.59 1.96
N LEU A 286 12.98 7.96 1.88
CA LEU A 286 12.34 8.84 2.86
C LEU A 286 11.87 8.09 4.12
N CYS A 287 11.91 6.75 4.11
CA CYS A 287 11.60 5.94 5.28
C CYS A 287 12.76 6.00 6.28
N ARG A 288 12.58 6.79 7.34
CA ARG A 288 13.64 7.05 8.34
C ARG A 288 13.99 5.83 9.19
N SER A 289 13.09 4.86 9.30
CA SER A 289 13.26 3.61 10.06
C SER A 289 13.69 2.42 9.20
N CYS A 290 13.77 2.56 7.87
CA CYS A 290 14.13 1.46 6.97
C CYS A 290 15.63 1.13 6.92
N TYR A 291 16.47 1.95 7.57
CA TYR A 291 17.93 1.85 7.54
C TYR A 291 18.57 1.63 8.92
N GLN A 292 17.78 1.37 9.97
CA GLN A 292 18.24 0.99 11.31
C GLN A 292 18.04 -0.51 11.52
#